data_AF-A0A3N5WXG3-F1
#
_entry.id   AF-A0A3N5WXG3-F1
#
_cell.length_a   1.000
_cell.length_b   1.000
_cell.length_c   1.000
_cell.angle_alpha   90.00
_cell.angle_beta   90.00
_cell.angle_gamma   90.00
#
_symmetry.space_group_name_H-M   'P 1'
#
loop_
_entity.id
_entity.type
_entity.pdbx_description
1 polymer ?
#
loop_
_entity_poly.entity_id
_entity_poly.type
_entity_poly.pdbx_seq_one_letter_code
_entity_poly.pdbx_strand_id
1 'polypeptide(L)'
;MKAVHTRGPWFQDPSGRTLILRGVNLSGSSKVPARPNGATHLIEGFFEHLDVSFVGRPFPLEEADEHYTRLRKWGLTTLRFLVTWEAVEHAGPGQYDQDYLDYLYEVVKKAGDYGFNVIIDPHQDVWSRFSGGDGAPGWTLEAVGFTLPLLHETGAAIVHQVHGDPFPPMVWPTNGARLAAATMFTLFFGGNDFAPHTLIEGEPAQ
;
A
#
# COMPACT_ATOMS: atom_id res chain seq x y z
N MET A 1 -17.32 13.07 13.45
CA MET A 1 -16.87 13.66 12.15
C MET A 1 -18.03 14.33 11.44
N LYS A 2 -17.80 15.46 10.77
CA LYS A 2 -18.83 16.11 9.95
C LYS A 2 -18.87 15.41 8.60
N ALA A 3 -20.02 14.88 8.19
CA ALA A 3 -20.18 14.21 6.91
C ALA A 3 -19.82 15.17 5.75
N VAL A 4 -18.90 14.76 4.88
CA VAL A 4 -18.55 15.50 3.66
C VAL A 4 -19.33 14.88 2.50
N HIS A 5 -19.94 15.71 1.66
CA HIS A 5 -20.65 15.28 0.45
C HIS A 5 -20.24 16.13 -0.75
N THR A 6 -20.51 15.64 -1.95
CA THR A 6 -20.24 16.37 -3.19
C THR A 6 -21.46 17.18 -3.62
N ARG A 7 -21.22 18.37 -4.16
CA ARG A 7 -22.23 19.19 -4.85
C ARG A 7 -21.60 19.81 -6.09
N GLY A 8 -21.89 19.22 -7.26
CA GLY A 8 -21.18 19.56 -8.50
C GLY A 8 -19.66 19.34 -8.31
N PRO A 9 -18.81 20.34 -8.61
CA PRO A 9 -17.35 20.20 -8.47
C PRO A 9 -16.83 20.42 -7.03
N TRP A 10 -17.71 20.64 -6.05
CA TRP A 10 -17.32 21.06 -4.70
C TRP A 10 -17.54 19.97 -3.66
N PHE A 11 -16.64 19.89 -2.68
CA PHE A 11 -16.90 19.21 -1.40
C PHE A 11 -17.61 20.18 -0.45
N GLN A 12 -18.67 19.73 0.21
CA GLN A 12 -19.44 20.52 1.16
C GLN A 12 -19.62 19.79 2.49
N ASP A 13 -19.70 20.57 3.57
CA ASP A 13 -20.12 20.06 4.88
C ASP A 13 -21.65 20.13 5.07
N PRO A 14 -22.21 19.58 6.16
CA PRO A 14 -23.67 19.56 6.36
C PRO A 14 -24.30 20.94 6.53
N SER A 15 -23.50 21.99 6.74
CA SER A 15 -23.96 23.39 6.78
C SER A 15 -23.94 24.07 5.41
N GLY A 16 -23.55 23.36 4.35
CA GLY A 16 -23.49 23.88 2.98
C GLY A 16 -22.24 24.71 2.66
N ARG A 17 -21.23 24.72 3.54
CA ARG A 17 -19.96 25.42 3.27
C ARG A 17 -19.12 24.60 2.31
N THR A 18 -18.59 25.26 1.28
CA THR A 18 -17.58 24.66 0.40
C THR A 18 -16.26 24.48 1.16
N LEU A 19 -15.72 23.27 1.11
CA LEU A 19 -14.49 22.87 1.79
C LEU A 19 -13.30 22.97 0.83
N ILE A 20 -12.22 23.58 1.30
CA ILE A 20 -10.90 23.49 0.65
C ILE A 20 -10.08 22.50 1.46
N LEU A 21 -9.87 21.31 0.89
CA LEU A 21 -9.11 20.23 1.53
C LEU A 21 -7.61 20.49 1.34
N ARG A 22 -6.94 20.96 2.40
CA ARG A 22 -5.49 21.18 2.41
C ARG A 22 -4.83 20.19 3.37
N GLY A 23 -3.88 19.43 2.84
CA GLY A 23 -3.40 18.23 3.51
C GLY A 23 -2.06 17.74 3.02
N VAL A 24 -1.68 16.58 3.54
CA VAL A 24 -0.46 15.85 3.16
C VAL A 24 -0.78 14.38 2.95
N ASN A 25 0.10 13.70 2.20
CA ASN A 25 0.19 12.24 2.27
C ASN A 25 0.74 11.85 3.64
N LEU A 26 0.02 10.99 4.34
CA LEU A 26 0.44 10.38 5.58
C LEU A 26 0.87 8.94 5.26
N SER A 27 2.11 8.81 4.82
CA SER A 27 2.68 7.55 4.33
C SER A 27 3.72 6.97 5.27
N GLY A 28 4.66 7.78 5.78
CA GLY A 28 5.82 7.28 6.53
C GLY A 28 6.47 6.09 5.82
N SER A 29 6.62 4.97 6.53
CA SER A 29 7.10 3.69 5.98
C SER A 29 5.97 2.67 5.73
N SER A 30 4.74 3.10 5.47
CA SER A 30 3.56 2.20 5.30
C SER A 30 3.61 1.29 4.08
N LYS A 31 4.58 1.50 3.20
CA LYS A 31 4.83 0.69 2.00
C LYS A 31 5.56 -0.62 2.30
N VAL A 32 6.07 -0.80 3.53
CA VAL A 32 6.85 -1.97 3.94
C VAL A 32 6.47 -2.40 5.37
N PRO A 33 6.58 -3.70 5.70
CA PRO A 33 6.20 -4.19 7.01
C PRO A 33 7.04 -3.56 8.13
N ALA A 34 6.45 -3.44 9.30
CA ALA A 34 7.13 -3.05 10.53
C ALA A 34 7.86 -4.23 11.17
N ARG A 35 7.27 -5.43 11.10
CA ARG A 35 7.86 -6.67 11.58
C ARG A 35 7.71 -7.78 10.53
N PRO A 36 8.79 -8.48 10.16
CA PRO A 36 10.18 -8.03 10.33
C PRO A 36 10.40 -6.65 9.69
N ASN A 37 11.53 -6.01 9.98
CA ASN A 37 11.81 -4.67 9.43
C ASN A 37 11.93 -4.73 7.90
N GLY A 38 10.90 -4.28 7.18
CA GLY A 38 10.83 -4.35 5.72
C GLY A 38 11.64 -3.31 4.96
N ALA A 39 12.62 -2.65 5.58
CA ALA A 39 13.44 -1.64 4.91
C ALA A 39 14.12 -2.23 3.66
N THR A 40 14.11 -1.48 2.55
CA THR A 40 14.43 -2.04 1.23
C THR A 40 15.87 -2.48 1.02
N HIS A 41 16.79 -2.05 1.90
CA HIS A 41 18.19 -2.47 1.88
C HIS A 41 18.44 -3.77 2.68
N LEU A 42 17.41 -4.31 3.33
CA LEU A 42 17.49 -5.54 4.12
C LEU A 42 16.92 -6.72 3.33
N ILE A 43 17.75 -7.73 3.12
CA ILE A 43 17.33 -9.00 2.48
C ILE A 43 16.76 -9.99 3.48
N GLU A 44 17.16 -9.89 4.75
CA GLU A 44 16.76 -10.83 5.79
C GLU A 44 15.24 -10.85 5.95
N GLY A 45 14.67 -12.04 5.75
CA GLY A 45 13.23 -12.28 5.74
C GLY A 45 12.41 -11.59 4.67
N PHE A 46 13.05 -11.06 3.62
CA PHE A 46 12.32 -10.37 2.54
C PHE A 46 11.29 -11.27 1.84
N PHE A 47 11.62 -12.56 1.63
CA PHE A 47 10.76 -13.53 0.96
C PHE A 47 9.79 -14.26 1.90
N GLU A 48 9.91 -14.10 3.21
CA GLU A 48 8.96 -14.61 4.21
C GLU A 48 7.75 -13.67 4.31
N HIS A 49 6.95 -13.62 3.24
CA HIS A 49 5.95 -12.56 3.03
C HIS A 49 4.58 -12.82 3.67
N LEU A 50 4.32 -14.07 4.08
CA LEU A 50 3.05 -14.49 4.68
C LEU A 50 2.98 -14.24 6.20
N ASP A 51 4.11 -13.98 6.87
CA ASP A 51 4.17 -13.69 8.31
C ASP A 51 4.81 -12.32 8.53
N VAL A 52 4.03 -11.28 8.21
CA VAL A 52 4.46 -9.88 8.30
C VAL A 52 3.41 -9.05 9.03
N SER A 53 3.83 -7.96 9.64
CA SER A 53 2.91 -7.04 10.32
C SER A 53 3.17 -5.61 9.92
N PHE A 54 2.09 -4.92 9.54
CA PHE A 54 2.08 -3.49 9.23
C PHE A 54 1.58 -2.64 10.40
N VAL A 55 1.22 -3.26 11.53
CA VAL A 55 0.82 -2.56 12.77
C VAL A 55 1.91 -1.58 13.18
N GLY A 56 1.53 -0.34 13.44
CA GLY A 56 2.47 0.75 13.75
C GLY A 56 3.04 1.46 12.52
N ARG A 57 2.48 1.26 11.31
CA ARG A 57 2.73 2.09 10.13
C ARG A 57 1.53 3.00 9.84
N PRO A 58 1.71 4.31 9.64
CA PRO A 58 2.96 5.02 9.39
C PRO A 58 3.81 5.31 10.63
N PHE A 59 3.23 5.19 11.83
CA PHE A 59 3.89 5.36 13.13
C PHE A 59 3.13 4.60 14.24
N PRO A 60 3.76 4.28 15.38
CA PRO A 60 3.08 3.69 16.53
C PRO A 60 1.92 4.55 17.04
N LEU A 61 0.86 3.93 17.57
CA LEU A 61 -0.36 4.64 17.98
C LEU A 61 -0.11 5.65 19.12
N GLU A 62 0.87 5.36 19.97
CA GLU A 62 1.35 6.23 21.05
C GLU A 62 2.02 7.51 20.55
N GLU A 63 2.56 7.53 19.33
CA GLU A 63 3.19 8.71 18.72
C GLU A 63 2.19 9.58 17.92
N ALA A 64 0.98 9.07 17.71
CA ALA A 64 -0.04 9.71 16.87
C ALA A 64 -0.41 11.13 17.35
N ASP A 65 -0.50 11.34 18.66
CA ASP A 65 -0.86 12.64 19.25
C ASP A 65 0.18 13.72 18.92
N GLU A 66 1.47 13.36 18.91
CA GLU A 66 2.54 14.28 18.54
C GLU A 66 2.45 14.67 17.06
N HIS A 67 2.31 13.69 16.17
CA HIS A 67 2.22 13.91 14.74
C HIS A 67 0.97 14.74 14.37
N TYR A 68 -0.19 14.38 14.91
CA TYR A 68 -1.44 15.10 14.63
C TYR A 68 -1.43 16.52 15.20
N THR A 69 -0.90 16.72 16.41
CA THR A 69 -0.69 18.07 16.96
C THR A 69 0.16 18.93 16.02
N ARG A 70 1.26 18.36 15.50
CA ARG A 70 2.18 19.07 14.59
C ARG A 70 1.50 19.45 13.28
N LEU A 71 0.80 18.52 12.63
CA LEU A 71 0.09 18.76 11.39
C LEU A 71 -1.04 19.79 11.56
N ARG A 72 -1.75 19.78 12.70
CA ARG A 72 -2.75 20.81 13.03
C ARG A 72 -2.14 22.18 13.22
N LYS A 73 -0.98 22.28 13.88
CA LYS A 73 -0.25 23.55 14.05
C LYS A 73 0.20 24.14 12.71
N TRP A 74 0.43 23.32 11.69
CA TRP A 74 0.69 23.77 10.32
C TRP A 74 -0.57 24.20 9.56
N GLY A 75 -1.75 24.09 10.17
CA GLY A 75 -3.03 24.48 9.56
C GLY A 75 -3.61 23.46 8.58
N LEU A 76 -3.11 22.22 8.58
CA LEU A 76 -3.63 21.15 7.73
C LEU A 76 -4.96 20.63 8.26
N THR A 77 -5.85 20.24 7.34
CA THR A 77 -7.20 19.78 7.65
C THR A 77 -7.54 18.42 7.04
N THR A 78 -6.70 17.92 6.14
CA THR A 78 -6.95 16.67 5.41
C THR A 78 -5.69 15.81 5.39
N LEU A 79 -5.85 14.49 5.45
CA LEU A 79 -4.76 13.51 5.39
C LEU A 79 -5.11 12.47 4.32
N ARG A 80 -4.20 12.22 3.37
CA ARG A 80 -4.28 11.04 2.49
C ARG A 80 -3.51 9.92 3.16
N PHE A 81 -4.21 8.98 3.78
CA PHE A 81 -3.63 7.91 4.59
C PHE A 81 -3.41 6.67 3.73
N LEU A 82 -2.15 6.28 3.55
CA LEU A 82 -1.78 5.16 2.69
C LEU A 82 -2.06 3.83 3.39
N VAL A 83 -2.73 2.93 2.69
CA VAL A 83 -2.98 1.54 3.09
C VAL A 83 -2.64 0.66 1.89
N THR A 84 -1.71 -0.27 2.03
CA THR A 84 -1.43 -1.25 0.96
C THR A 84 -2.37 -2.44 1.09
N TRP A 85 -2.65 -3.13 -0.01
CA TRP A 85 -3.39 -4.39 0.03
C TRP A 85 -2.64 -5.44 0.88
N GLU A 86 -1.31 -5.47 0.77
CA GLU A 86 -0.46 -6.34 1.58
C GLU A 86 -0.65 -6.11 3.08
N ALA A 87 -0.79 -4.86 3.55
CA ALA A 87 -1.05 -4.59 4.95
C ALA A 87 -2.38 -5.20 5.45
N VAL A 88 -3.38 -5.30 4.55
CA VAL A 88 -4.72 -5.80 4.87
C VAL A 88 -4.81 -7.32 4.77
N GLU A 89 -4.07 -7.94 3.85
CA GLU A 89 -4.34 -9.32 3.41
C GLU A 89 -3.04 -10.04 2.94
N HIS A 90 -1.96 -9.94 3.73
CA HIS A 90 -0.67 -10.57 3.37
C HIS A 90 -0.68 -12.10 3.44
N ALA A 91 -1.50 -12.71 4.32
CA ALA A 91 -1.48 -14.15 4.59
C ALA A 91 -2.14 -15.01 3.47
N GLY A 92 -2.92 -14.38 2.59
CA GLY A 92 -3.60 -15.05 1.48
C GLY A 92 -5.02 -14.52 1.25
N PRO A 93 -5.68 -14.97 0.18
CA PRO A 93 -7.03 -14.51 -0.19
C PRO A 93 -8.04 -14.85 0.92
N GLY A 94 -8.85 -13.86 1.29
CA GLY A 94 -9.84 -13.88 2.37
C GLY A 94 -9.24 -13.84 3.79
N GLN A 95 -7.92 -13.78 3.94
CA GLN A 95 -7.25 -13.82 5.25
C GLN A 95 -6.81 -12.42 5.67
N TYR A 96 -7.76 -11.65 6.20
CA TYR A 96 -7.53 -10.28 6.64
C TYR A 96 -6.73 -10.21 7.94
N ASP A 97 -5.74 -9.32 7.98
CA ASP A 97 -4.98 -8.98 9.19
C ASP A 97 -5.82 -8.09 10.12
N GLN A 98 -6.53 -8.73 11.06
CA GLN A 98 -7.41 -8.03 11.99
C GLN A 98 -6.63 -7.10 12.94
N ASP A 99 -5.40 -7.46 13.33
CA ASP A 99 -4.56 -6.62 14.20
C ASP A 99 -4.20 -5.31 13.48
N TYR A 100 -3.88 -5.39 12.18
CA TYR A 100 -3.67 -4.19 11.36
C TYR A 100 -4.95 -3.37 11.20
N LEU A 101 -6.11 -4.00 10.96
CA LEU A 101 -7.38 -3.29 10.82
C LEU A 101 -7.81 -2.57 12.12
N ASP A 102 -7.59 -3.20 13.27
CA ASP A 102 -7.85 -2.59 14.59
C ASP A 102 -6.92 -1.39 14.85
N TYR A 103 -5.63 -1.55 14.54
CA TYR A 103 -4.67 -0.45 14.58
C TYR A 103 -5.07 0.70 13.63
N LEU A 104 -5.45 0.39 12.38
CA LEU A 104 -5.87 1.35 11.37
C LEU A 104 -7.10 2.13 11.84
N TYR A 105 -8.07 1.45 12.43
CA TYR A 105 -9.25 2.09 13.01
C TYR A 105 -8.86 3.09 14.10
N GLU A 106 -8.05 2.70 15.08
CA GLU A 106 -7.70 3.58 16.20
C GLU A 106 -6.85 4.77 15.76
N VAL A 107 -5.91 4.59 14.83
CA VAL A 107 -5.08 5.70 14.32
C VAL A 107 -5.91 6.70 13.49
N VAL A 108 -6.84 6.22 12.65
CA VAL A 108 -7.75 7.06 11.86
C VAL A 108 -8.79 7.77 12.74
N LYS A 109 -9.34 7.06 13.74
CA LYS A 109 -10.26 7.64 14.74
C LYS A 109 -9.59 8.78 15.49
N LYS A 110 -8.35 8.57 15.95
CA LYS A 110 -7.56 9.61 16.61
C LYS A 110 -7.30 10.80 15.69
N ALA A 111 -7.02 10.60 14.39
CA ALA A 111 -6.95 11.72 13.44
C ALA A 111 -8.27 12.54 13.39
N GLY A 112 -9.41 11.86 13.52
CA GLY A 112 -10.73 12.47 13.66
C GLY A 112 -10.89 13.35 14.90
N ASP A 113 -10.32 12.95 16.04
CA ASP A 113 -10.33 13.72 17.29
C ASP A 113 -9.55 15.04 17.16
N TYR A 114 -8.52 15.05 16.31
CA TYR A 114 -7.80 16.26 15.91
C TYR A 114 -8.51 17.07 14.81
N GLY A 115 -9.68 16.62 14.36
CA GLY A 115 -10.50 17.30 13.37
C GLY A 115 -9.97 17.22 11.93
N PHE A 116 -9.20 16.18 11.61
CA PHE A 116 -8.81 15.89 10.22
C PHE A 116 -9.93 15.20 9.46
N ASN A 117 -10.02 15.49 8.16
CA ASN A 117 -10.65 14.59 7.20
C ASN A 117 -9.58 13.58 6.74
N VAL A 118 -9.93 12.30 6.66
CA VAL A 118 -9.01 11.26 6.22
C VAL A 118 -9.53 10.65 4.93
N ILE A 119 -8.67 10.60 3.91
CA ILE A 119 -8.89 9.88 2.67
C ILE A 119 -8.07 8.60 2.79
N ILE A 120 -8.74 7.45 2.87
CA ILE A 120 -8.08 6.15 2.80
C ILE A 120 -7.61 5.94 1.36
N ASP A 121 -6.33 5.67 1.20
CA ASP A 121 -5.67 5.50 -0.08
C ASP A 121 -5.15 4.06 -0.20
N PRO A 122 -5.88 3.19 -0.94
CA PRO A 122 -5.40 1.88 -1.35
C PRO A 122 -4.17 2.03 -2.26
N HIS A 123 -3.00 2.14 -1.65
CA HIS A 123 -1.78 2.58 -2.30
C HIS A 123 -1.08 1.43 -2.99
N GLN A 124 -0.49 1.71 -4.15
CA GLN A 124 0.47 0.84 -4.81
C GLN A 124 1.44 1.68 -5.64
N ASP A 125 2.66 1.19 -5.76
CA ASP A 125 3.61 1.54 -6.81
C ASP A 125 4.08 0.23 -7.44
N VAL A 126 4.06 0.11 -8.76
CA VAL A 126 4.63 -1.03 -9.49
C VAL A 126 4.18 -2.40 -8.94
N TRP A 127 2.89 -2.53 -8.63
CA TRP A 127 2.23 -3.76 -8.15
C TRP A 127 2.58 -4.18 -6.71
N SER A 128 3.81 -4.61 -6.42
CA SER A 128 4.19 -5.29 -5.18
C SER A 128 5.64 -4.99 -4.78
N ARG A 129 6.00 -5.23 -3.51
CA ARG A 129 7.38 -5.17 -3.03
C ARG A 129 8.32 -6.11 -3.81
N PHE A 130 7.79 -7.23 -4.30
CA PHE A 130 8.54 -8.23 -5.07
C PHE A 130 8.75 -7.84 -6.53
N SER A 131 7.95 -6.91 -7.05
CA SER A 131 8.17 -6.25 -8.35
C SER A 131 8.90 -4.91 -8.21
N GLY A 132 9.42 -4.59 -7.02
CA GLY A 132 10.23 -3.40 -6.75
C GLY A 132 9.45 -2.12 -6.47
N GLY A 133 8.19 -2.23 -6.06
CA GLY A 133 7.40 -1.13 -5.52
C GLY A 133 6.68 -1.54 -4.22
N ASP A 134 5.35 -1.40 -4.17
CA ASP A 134 4.49 -1.75 -3.03
C ASP A 134 3.03 -1.89 -3.46
N GLY A 135 2.17 -2.42 -2.59
CA GLY A 135 0.73 -2.48 -2.82
C GLY A 135 0.18 -3.87 -2.61
N ALA A 136 0.18 -4.68 -3.67
CA ALA A 136 -0.33 -6.05 -3.68
C ALA A 136 0.59 -7.02 -2.90
N PRO A 137 0.02 -7.97 -2.14
CA PRO A 137 0.77 -8.97 -1.41
C PRO A 137 1.47 -9.97 -2.33
N GLY A 138 2.54 -10.61 -1.82
CA GLY A 138 3.37 -11.54 -2.58
C GLY A 138 2.59 -12.73 -3.15
N TRP A 139 1.56 -13.20 -2.46
CA TRP A 139 0.74 -14.34 -2.91
C TRP A 139 0.05 -14.06 -4.24
N THR A 140 -0.19 -12.80 -4.61
CA THR A 140 -0.81 -12.45 -5.91
C THR A 140 0.08 -12.81 -7.08
N LEU A 141 1.40 -12.67 -6.92
CA LEU A 141 2.39 -13.06 -7.92
C LEU A 141 2.52 -14.59 -7.98
N GLU A 142 2.53 -15.25 -6.82
CA GLU A 142 2.60 -16.71 -6.72
C GLU A 142 1.37 -17.39 -7.34
N ALA A 143 0.18 -16.81 -7.15
CA ALA A 143 -1.08 -17.30 -7.68
C ALA A 143 -1.09 -17.42 -9.22
N VAL A 144 -0.32 -16.58 -9.91
CA VAL A 144 -0.18 -16.61 -11.38
C VAL A 144 1.10 -17.32 -11.84
N GLY A 145 1.80 -18.00 -10.93
CA GLY A 145 2.94 -18.87 -11.23
C GLY A 145 4.32 -18.22 -11.12
N PHE A 146 4.44 -16.98 -10.62
CA PHE A 146 5.77 -16.42 -10.35
C PHE A 146 6.40 -17.07 -9.12
N THR A 147 7.74 -17.21 -9.16
CA THR A 147 8.54 -17.62 -8.00
C THR A 147 9.30 -16.39 -7.50
N LEU A 148 8.89 -15.84 -6.34
CA LEU A 148 9.37 -14.53 -5.86
C LEU A 148 10.91 -14.40 -5.82
N PRO A 149 11.68 -15.39 -5.32
CA PRO A 149 13.15 -15.31 -5.30
C PRO A 149 13.81 -15.18 -6.68
N LEU A 150 13.13 -15.61 -7.75
CA LEU A 150 13.70 -15.61 -9.11
C LEU A 150 13.40 -14.33 -9.89
N LEU A 151 12.52 -13.46 -9.39
CA LEU A 151 12.11 -12.25 -10.13
C LEU A 151 13.28 -11.32 -10.43
N HIS A 152 14.21 -11.19 -9.48
CA HIS A 152 15.41 -10.37 -9.69
C HIS A 152 16.38 -10.99 -10.69
N GLU A 153 16.73 -12.26 -10.48
CA GLU A 153 17.71 -13.00 -11.28
C GLU A 153 17.29 -13.12 -12.74
N THR A 154 15.99 -13.34 -12.99
CA THR A 154 15.42 -13.42 -14.34
C THR A 154 15.24 -12.06 -15.01
N GLY A 155 15.45 -10.96 -14.29
CA GLY A 155 15.20 -9.60 -14.75
C GLY A 155 13.72 -9.22 -14.84
N ALA A 156 12.81 -10.06 -14.32
CA ALA A 156 11.38 -9.79 -14.22
C ALA A 156 11.05 -8.64 -13.26
N ALA A 157 11.96 -8.33 -12.33
CA ALA A 157 11.96 -7.15 -11.48
C ALA A 157 13.40 -6.76 -11.08
N ILE A 158 13.62 -5.54 -10.63
CA ILE A 158 14.83 -5.10 -9.92
C ILE A 158 14.39 -4.64 -8.54
N VAL A 159 14.86 -5.33 -7.49
CA VAL A 159 14.55 -5.04 -6.09
C VAL A 159 15.84 -4.73 -5.35
N HIS A 160 15.81 -3.76 -4.45
CA HIS A 160 16.98 -3.33 -3.70
C HIS A 160 17.51 -4.44 -2.79
N GLN A 161 16.62 -5.21 -2.17
CA GLN A 161 16.92 -6.30 -1.26
C GLN A 161 17.85 -7.35 -1.88
N VAL A 162 17.74 -7.61 -3.20
CA VAL A 162 18.59 -8.57 -3.91
C VAL A 162 19.74 -7.87 -4.64
N HIS A 163 19.51 -6.68 -5.21
CA HIS A 163 20.56 -5.93 -5.90
C HIS A 163 21.69 -5.50 -4.97
N GLY A 164 21.35 -5.13 -3.73
CA GLY A 164 22.25 -4.53 -2.76
C GLY A 164 22.67 -3.10 -3.12
N ASP A 165 23.59 -2.57 -2.33
CA ASP A 165 24.16 -1.25 -2.51
C ASP A 165 25.42 -1.26 -3.39
N PRO A 166 25.64 -0.20 -4.20
CA PRO A 166 24.79 0.98 -4.35
C PRO A 166 23.57 0.72 -5.24
N PHE A 167 22.36 0.98 -4.72
CA PHE A 167 21.15 0.87 -5.54
C PHE A 167 21.00 2.07 -6.49
N PRO A 168 20.81 1.84 -7.81
CA PRO A 168 20.72 2.93 -8.77
C PRO A 168 19.54 3.87 -8.48
N PRO A 169 19.77 5.20 -8.40
CA PRO A 169 18.70 6.15 -8.15
C PRO A 169 17.59 6.07 -9.21
N MET A 170 16.33 6.11 -8.77
CA MET A 170 15.16 6.12 -9.66
C MET A 170 15.08 4.95 -10.65
N VAL A 171 15.70 3.79 -10.33
CA VAL A 171 15.55 2.59 -11.17
C VAL A 171 14.21 1.89 -10.96
N TRP A 172 13.59 2.04 -9.79
CA TRP A 172 12.35 1.36 -9.43
C TRP A 172 11.16 1.58 -10.40
N PRO A 173 10.94 2.76 -11.01
CA PRO A 173 9.83 2.94 -11.96
C PRO A 173 10.02 2.12 -13.23
N THR A 174 11.26 1.74 -13.58
CA THR A 174 11.54 0.90 -14.75
C THR A 174 10.93 -0.49 -14.60
N ASN A 175 10.64 -0.93 -13.36
CA ASN A 175 9.95 -2.18 -13.11
C ASN A 175 8.53 -2.21 -13.68
N GLY A 176 7.89 -1.06 -13.91
CA GLY A 176 6.53 -1.01 -14.46
C GLY A 176 6.41 -1.62 -15.86
N ALA A 177 7.51 -1.65 -16.62
CA ALA A 177 7.57 -2.30 -17.94
C ALA A 177 8.21 -3.70 -17.91
N ARG A 178 8.62 -4.19 -16.73
CA ARG A 178 9.20 -5.53 -16.61
C ARG A 178 8.12 -6.57 -16.43
N LEU A 179 8.49 -7.82 -16.72
CA LEU A 179 7.58 -8.96 -16.80
C LEU A 179 6.63 -9.05 -15.59
N ALA A 180 7.14 -8.96 -14.36
CA ALA A 180 6.31 -9.13 -13.17
C ALA A 180 5.16 -8.11 -13.11
N ALA A 181 5.47 -6.81 -13.06
CA ALA A 181 4.45 -5.78 -12.92
C ALA A 181 3.55 -5.69 -14.17
N ALA A 182 4.13 -5.78 -15.38
CA ALA A 182 3.37 -5.71 -16.62
C ALA A 182 2.35 -6.85 -16.72
N THR A 183 2.77 -8.09 -16.43
CA THR A 183 1.86 -9.25 -16.42
C THR A 183 0.75 -9.08 -15.39
N MET A 184 1.07 -8.66 -14.16
CA MET A 184 0.05 -8.52 -13.13
C MET A 184 -1.00 -7.45 -13.48
N PHE A 185 -0.59 -6.31 -14.01
CA PHE A 185 -1.54 -5.28 -14.47
C PHE A 185 -2.39 -5.76 -15.65
N THR A 186 -1.81 -6.52 -16.59
CA THR A 186 -2.57 -7.11 -17.71
C THR A 186 -3.62 -8.10 -17.20
N LEU A 187 -3.25 -9.00 -16.28
CA LEU A 187 -4.19 -9.98 -15.73
C LEU A 187 -5.30 -9.31 -14.91
N PHE A 188 -4.94 -8.37 -14.03
CA PHE A 188 -5.90 -7.70 -13.14
C PHE A 188 -6.93 -6.83 -13.87
N PHE A 189 -6.53 -6.14 -14.95
CA PHE A 189 -7.44 -5.22 -15.65
C PHE A 189 -8.04 -5.80 -16.94
N GLY A 190 -7.46 -6.86 -17.51
CA GLY A 190 -7.88 -7.41 -18.79
C GLY A 190 -7.56 -8.89 -18.97
N GLY A 191 -7.41 -9.65 -17.88
CA GLY A 191 -7.06 -11.07 -17.91
C GLY A 191 -8.03 -11.89 -18.76
N ASN A 192 -9.33 -11.58 -18.73
CA ASN A 192 -10.33 -12.27 -19.55
C ASN A 192 -10.10 -12.11 -21.06
N ASP A 193 -9.49 -11.01 -21.51
CA ASP A 193 -9.24 -10.75 -22.93
C ASP A 193 -7.84 -11.25 -23.36
N PHE A 194 -6.82 -10.97 -22.55
CA PHE A 194 -5.42 -11.24 -22.90
C PHE A 194 -4.94 -12.63 -22.47
N ALA A 195 -5.59 -13.24 -21.48
CA ALA A 195 -5.21 -14.54 -20.92
C ALA A 195 -6.44 -15.32 -20.41
N PRO A 196 -7.47 -15.59 -21.25
CA PRO A 196 -8.75 -16.21 -20.84
C PRO A 196 -8.62 -17.62 -20.23
N HIS A 197 -7.45 -18.25 -20.40
CA HIS A 197 -7.16 -19.59 -19.89
C HIS A 197 -6.28 -19.58 -18.62
N THR A 198 -5.86 -18.40 -18.15
CA THR A 198 -5.15 -18.26 -16.88
C THR A 198 -6.16 -18.25 -15.76
N LEU A 199 -6.22 -19.37 -15.03
CA LEU A 199 -7.14 -19.57 -13.92
C LEU A 199 -6.37 -19.70 -12.60
N ILE A 200 -6.90 -19.06 -11.55
CA ILE A 200 -6.46 -19.18 -10.17
C ILE A 200 -7.54 -19.97 -9.43
N GLU A 201 -7.22 -21.18 -8.99
CA GLU A 201 -8.20 -22.08 -8.34
C GLU A 201 -9.50 -22.33 -9.13
N GLY A 202 -9.44 -22.22 -10.46
CA GLY A 202 -10.58 -22.42 -11.36
C GLY A 202 -11.32 -21.13 -11.73
N GLU A 203 -10.99 -20.00 -11.10
CA GLU A 203 -11.55 -18.68 -11.43
C GLU A 203 -10.62 -17.90 -12.36
N PRO A 204 -11.14 -17.03 -13.24
CA PRO A 204 -10.30 -16.14 -14.03
C PRO A 204 -9.38 -15.27 -13.16
N ALA A 205 -8.19 -14.96 -13.64
CA ALA A 205 -7.23 -14.12 -12.91
C ALA A 205 -7.64 -12.62 -12.79
N GLN A 206 -8.74 -12.20 -13.42
CA GLN A 206 -9.26 -10.83 -13.39
C GLN A 206 -10.28 -10.63 -12.28
#